data_AF-A0A4Q5NYZ2-F1
#
_entry.id   AF-A0A4Q5NYZ2-F1
#
_cell.length_a   1.000
_cell.length_b   1.000
_cell.length_c   1.000
_cell.angle_alpha   90.00
_cell.angle_beta   90.00
_cell.angle_gamma   90.00
#
_symmetry.space_group_name_H-M   'P 1'
#
loop_
_entity.id
_entity.type
_entity.pdbx_description
1 polymer ?
#
loop_
_entity_poly.entity_id
_entity_poly.type
_entity_poly.pdbx_seq_one_letter_code
_entity_poly.pdbx_strand_id
1 'polypeptide(L)' 'MSDLNEKTYEKKKKWHREQARLPIKEKMRILLELQKHDLPLIAARRPLNWWEKPWDIEP' A
#
# COMPACT_ATOMS: atom_id res chain seq x y z
N MET A 1 21.03 -20.10 -2.81
CA MET A 1 20.05 -19.08 -2.36
C MET A 1 19.93 -17.92 -3.37
N SER A 2 19.91 -18.18 -4.69
CA SER A 2 19.99 -17.11 -5.72
C SER A 2 18.68 -16.91 -6.48
N ASP A 3 18.13 -17.98 -7.06
CA ASP A 3 17.05 -17.87 -8.07
C ASP A 3 15.69 -17.41 -7.51
N LEU A 4 15.40 -17.71 -6.25
CA LEU A 4 14.14 -17.32 -5.61
C LEU A 4 14.07 -15.80 -5.37
N ASN A 5 15.21 -15.19 -5.05
CA ASN A 5 15.33 -13.74 -4.85
C ASN A 5 15.22 -13.00 -6.18
N GLU A 6 15.86 -13.51 -7.23
CA GLU A 6 15.81 -12.91 -8.56
C GLU A 6 14.40 -12.95 -9.16
N LYS A 7 13.70 -14.09 -9.06
CA LYS A 7 12.29 -14.20 -9.47
C LYS A 7 11.37 -13.25 -8.70
N THR A 8 11.62 -13.08 -7.40
CA THR A 8 10.84 -12.15 -6.56
C THR A 8 11.10 -10.70 -6.94
N TYR A 9 12.36 -10.35 -7.22
CA TYR A 9 12.74 -9.03 -7.68
C TYR A 9 12.08 -8.66 -9.02
N GLU A 10 12.12 -9.57 -10.00
CA GLU A 10 11.50 -9.32 -11.31
C GLU A 10 9.97 -9.22 -11.21
N LYS A 11 9.33 -10.02 -10.36
CA LYS A 11 7.89 -9.88 -10.07
C LYS A 11 7.58 -8.51 -9.46
N LYS A 12 8.38 -8.06 -8.50
CA LYS A 12 8.22 -6.72 -7.88
C LYS A 12 8.39 -5.61 -8.91
N LYS A 13 9.39 -5.72 -9.78
CA LYS A 13 9.64 -4.77 -10.88
C LYS A 13 8.49 -4.72 -11.88
N LYS A 14 7.93 -5.87 -12.26
CA LYS A 14 6.72 -5.95 -13.10
C LYS A 14 5.53 -5.26 -12.43
N TRP A 15 5.29 -5.57 -11.16
CA TRP A 15 4.20 -4.96 -10.39
C TRP A 15 4.34 -3.43 -10.30
N HIS A 16 5.54 -2.89 -10.05
CA HIS A 16 5.77 -1.45 -10.05
C HIS A 16 5.45 -0.79 -11.40
N ARG A 17 5.78 -1.44 -12.52
CA ARG A 17 5.44 -0.94 -13.86
C ARG A 17 3.94 -0.92 -14.10
N GLU A 18 3.22 -1.94 -13.63
CA GLU A 18 1.75 -2.01 -13.73
C GLU A 18 1.10 -0.92 -12.86
N GLN A 19 1.54 -0.79 -11.61
CA GLN A 19 1.08 0.25 -10.68
C GLN A 19 1.32 1.67 -11.24
N ALA A 20 2.48 1.92 -11.86
CA ALA A 20 2.80 3.22 -12.43
C ALA A 20 1.77 3.69 -13.47
N ARG A 21 1.19 2.75 -14.22
CA ARG A 21 0.20 2.99 -15.27
C ARG A 21 -1.22 3.18 -14.75
N LEU A 22 -1.49 2.92 -13.48
CA LEU A 22 -2.83 3.07 -12.92
C LEU A 22 -3.24 4.55 -12.88
N PRO A 23 -4.52 4.86 -13.17
CA PRO A 23 -5.09 6.19 -12.93
C PRO A 23 -4.92 6.60 -11.47
N ILE A 24 -4.83 7.91 -11.21
CA ILE A 24 -4.68 8.46 -9.86
C ILE A 24 -5.82 7.98 -8.94
N LYS A 25 -7.06 7.95 -9.44
CA LYS A 25 -8.23 7.47 -8.69
C LYS A 25 -8.03 6.04 -8.19
N GLU A 26 -7.50 5.17 -9.04
CA GLU A 26 -7.27 3.76 -8.69
C GLU A 26 -6.14 3.59 -7.68
N LYS A 27 -5.08 4.40 -7.81
CA LYS A 27 -4.00 4.46 -6.81
C LYS A 27 -4.51 4.90 -5.44
N MET A 28 -5.38 5.91 -5.40
CA MET A 28 -6.00 6.38 -4.15
C MET A 28 -6.90 5.31 -3.54
N ARG A 29 -7.72 4.62 -4.35
CA ARG A 29 -8.54 3.50 -3.91
C ARG A 29 -7.70 2.42 -3.23
N ILE A 30 -6.61 1.98 -3.88
CA ILE A 30 -5.68 0.97 -3.34
C ILE A 30 -5.04 1.46 -2.03
N LEU A 31 -4.59 2.72 -1.97
CA LEU A 31 -3.99 3.29 -0.77
C LEU A 31 -4.96 3.29 0.42
N LEU A 32 -6.20 3.75 0.20
CA LEU A 32 -7.24 3.76 1.24
C LEU A 32 -7.60 2.35 1.70
N GLU A 33 -7.61 1.37 0.79
CA GLU A 33 -7.84 -0.03 1.12
C GLU A 33 -6.72 -0.60 2.01
N LEU A 34 -5.45 -0.35 1.66
CA LEU A 34 -4.31 -0.74 2.49
C LEU A 34 -4.33 -0.06 3.87
N GLN A 35 -4.69 1.22 3.93
CA GLN A 35 -4.79 1.97 5.18
C GLN A 35 -5.80 1.32 6.15
N LYS A 36 -6.91 0.76 5.67
CA LYS A 36 -7.88 0.05 6.52
C LYS A 36 -7.29 -1.16 7.23
N HIS A 37 -6.31 -1.82 6.61
CA HIS A 37 -5.64 -2.99 7.20
C HIS A 37 -4.47 -2.59 8.11
N ASP A 38 -3.72 -1.57 7.74
CA ASP A 38 -2.52 -1.15 8.49
C ASP A 38 -2.86 -0.36 9.76
N LEU A 39 -3.91 0.46 9.75
CA LEU A 39 -4.24 1.33 10.88
C LEU A 39 -4.46 0.58 12.20
N PRO A 40 -5.23 -0.52 12.25
CA PRO A 40 -5.36 -1.31 13.47
C PRO A 40 -4.01 -1.82 14.01
N LEU A 41 -3.09 -2.20 13.11
CA LEU A 41 -1.77 -2.71 13.49
C LEU A 41 -0.88 -1.62 14.09
N ILE A 42 -0.94 -0.40 13.55
CA ILE A 42 -0.22 0.76 14.07
C ILE A 42 -0.82 1.19 15.40
N ALA A 43 -2.16 1.30 15.47
CA ALA A 43 -2.89 1.70 16.67
C ALA A 43 -2.65 0.74 17.85
N ALA A 44 -2.44 -0.55 17.59
CA ALA A 44 -2.08 -1.52 18.61
C ALA A 44 -0.68 -1.29 19.22
N ARG A 45 0.22 -0.60 18.52
CA ARG A 45 1.60 -0.34 18.98
C ARG A 45 1.78 1.06 19.54
N ARG A 46 1.05 2.05 19.00
CA ARG A 46 1.12 3.44 19.45
C ARG A 46 -0.15 4.22 19.09
N PRO A 47 -0.42 5.35 19.78
CA PRO A 47 -1.42 6.30 19.32
C PRO A 47 -1.15 6.77 17.89
N LEU A 48 -2.22 6.93 17.11
CA LEU A 48 -2.16 7.48 15.77
C LEU A 48 -2.00 9.01 15.82
N ASN A 49 -1.10 9.53 15.00
CA ASN A 49 -1.00 10.96 14.74
C ASN A 49 -2.26 11.45 14.01
N TRP A 50 -2.53 12.76 14.07
CA TRP A 50 -3.75 13.31 13.48
C TRP A 50 -3.83 13.09 11.96
N TRP A 51 -2.69 13.06 11.25
CA TRP A 51 -2.62 12.81 9.81
C TRP A 51 -2.71 11.32 9.42
N GLU A 52 -2.61 10.41 10.39
CA GLU A 52 -2.71 8.96 10.17
C GLU A 52 -4.14 8.46 10.31
N LYS A 53 -4.97 9.22 11.04
CA LYS A 53 -6.39 8.90 11.18
C LYS A 53 -7.03 8.78 9.79
N PRO A 54 -7.97 7.83 9.62
CA PRO A 54 -8.64 7.65 8.35
C PRO A 54 -9.38 8.94 7.99
N TRP A 55 -9.15 9.41 6.77
CA TRP A 55 -9.84 10.57 6.22
C TRP A 55 -11.26 10.15 5.84
N ASP A 56 -12.25 10.98 6.16
CA ASP A 56 -13.65 10.74 5.81
C ASP A 56 -13.90 11.07 4.33
N ILE A 57 -13.28 10.28 3.44
CA ILE A 57 -13.39 10.42 1.98
C ILE A 57 -13.65 9.05 1.35
N GLU A 58 -14.63 8.99 0.45
CA GLU A 58 -14.84 7.84 -0.44
C GLU A 58 -14.16 8.09 -1.80
N PRO A 59 -13.52 7.07 -2.41
CA PRO A 59 -12.71 7.24 -3.63
C PRO A 59 -13.48 7.60 -4.90
#